data_AF-A0A925G8W0-F1
#
_entry.id   AF-A0A925G8W0-F1
#
_cell.length_a   1.000
_cell.length_b   1.000
_cell.length_c   1.000
_cell.angle_alpha   90.00
_cell.angle_beta   90.00
_cell.angle_gamma   90.00
#
_symmetry.space_group_name_H-M   'P 1'
#
loop_
_entity.id
_entity.type
_entity.pdbx_description
1 polymer ?
#
loop_
_entity_poly.entity_id
_entity_poly.type
_entity_poly.pdbx_seq_one_letter_code
_entity_poly.pdbx_strand_id
1 'polypeptide(L)'
;LGCDLGVQKYKGNYMTFYKNGIVGMPKKVYAYWFLAQYVRFGMLKSEPNYAAIAEKLTLDDLYAEVAKEMGVPVQPDMQPIKTSYDVVFDPKNIDAYLKSTKR
;
A
#
# COMPACT_ATOMS: atom_id res chain seq x y z
N LEU A 1 -3.21 -1.34 -29.82
CA LEU A 1 -3.11 -2.82 -29.73
C LEU A 1 -3.96 -3.36 -30.88
N GLY A 2 -3.32 -3.99 -31.87
CA GLY A 2 -3.85 -4.14 -33.23
C GLY A 2 -5.09 -5.03 -33.39
N CYS A 3 -5.77 -4.85 -34.52
CA CYS A 3 -7.03 -5.52 -34.89
C CYS A 3 -6.96 -7.06 -34.95
N ASP A 4 -5.77 -7.65 -34.92
CA ASP A 4 -5.54 -9.10 -35.04
C ASP A 4 -5.59 -9.88 -33.71
N LEU A 5 -5.76 -9.21 -32.57
CA LEU A 5 -5.71 -9.88 -31.25
C LEU A 5 -7.05 -10.43 -30.74
N GLY A 6 -8.17 -10.20 -31.46
CA GLY A 6 -9.50 -10.55 -31.00
C GLY A 6 -9.90 -9.83 -29.69
N VAL A 7 -11.13 -10.06 -29.20
CA VAL A 7 -11.58 -9.48 -27.93
C VAL A 7 -11.06 -10.35 -26.78
N GLN A 8 -9.85 -10.06 -26.28
CA GLN A 8 -9.31 -10.69 -25.07
C GLN A 8 -9.96 -10.07 -23.83
N LYS A 9 -10.92 -10.78 -23.22
CA LYS A 9 -11.48 -10.40 -21.91
C LYS A 9 -10.58 -10.94 -20.80
N TYR A 10 -9.71 -10.09 -20.26
CA TYR A 10 -8.89 -10.41 -19.09
C TYR A 10 -9.78 -10.53 -17.84
N LYS A 11 -9.93 -11.74 -17.29
CA LYS A 11 -10.95 -12.04 -16.26
C LYS A 11 -10.54 -11.80 -14.81
N GLY A 12 -9.32 -11.34 -14.51
CA GLY A 12 -8.87 -11.27 -13.10
C GLY A 12 -7.83 -10.21 -12.76
N ASN A 13 -6.94 -9.85 -13.68
CA ASN A 13 -5.83 -8.93 -13.40
C ASN A 13 -5.95 -7.64 -14.21
N TYR A 14 -7.12 -7.00 -14.18
CA TYR A 14 -7.30 -5.70 -14.81
C TYR A 14 -6.94 -4.57 -13.85
N MET A 15 -6.32 -3.53 -14.39
CA MET A 15 -6.03 -2.31 -13.65
C MET A 15 -7.35 -1.67 -13.21
N THR A 16 -7.49 -1.50 -11.89
CA THR A 16 -8.68 -0.92 -11.28
C THR A 16 -8.30 0.46 -10.76
N PHE A 17 -9.04 1.49 -11.15
CA PHE A 17 -8.82 2.88 -10.70
C PHE A 17 -9.80 3.31 -9.60
N TYR A 18 -10.93 2.59 -9.49
CA TYR A 18 -11.94 2.84 -8.47
C TYR A 18 -12.58 1.52 -8.04
N LYS A 19 -12.68 1.31 -6.73
CA LYS A 19 -13.34 0.16 -6.12
C LYS A 19 -13.91 0.60 -4.77
N ASN A 20 -15.04 1.31 -4.81
CA ASN A 20 -15.66 1.91 -3.62
C ASN A 20 -14.64 2.75 -2.81
N GLY A 21 -13.84 3.57 -3.49
CA GLY A 21 -12.78 4.39 -2.87
C GLY A 21 -11.50 3.64 -2.47
N ILE A 22 -11.55 2.32 -2.27
CA ILE A 22 -10.44 1.52 -1.71
C ILE A 22 -9.12 1.70 -2.47
N VAL A 23 -9.17 1.80 -3.80
CA VAL A 23 -7.97 1.95 -4.65
C VAL A 23 -7.28 3.30 -4.43
N GLY A 24 -8.05 4.37 -4.29
CA GLY A 24 -7.52 5.73 -4.12
C GLY A 24 -7.30 6.13 -2.67
N MET A 25 -7.71 5.30 -1.72
CA MET A 25 -7.59 5.59 -0.30
C MET A 25 -6.11 5.53 0.13
N PRO A 26 -5.53 6.65 0.60
CA PRO A 26 -4.16 6.65 1.08
C PRO A 26 -4.08 5.85 2.40
N LYS A 27 -3.25 4.81 2.43
CA LYS A 27 -3.05 3.95 3.61
C LYS A 27 -1.62 4.06 4.13
N LYS A 28 -1.46 4.39 5.41
CA LYS A 28 -0.18 4.50 6.12
C LYS A 28 0.56 3.17 6.13
N VAL A 29 -0.14 2.02 6.18
CA VAL A 29 0.54 0.71 6.12
C VAL A 29 1.39 0.54 4.86
N TYR A 30 0.94 1.06 3.71
CA TYR A 30 1.73 1.00 2.49
C TYR A 30 2.93 1.94 2.54
N ALA A 31 2.80 3.13 3.14
CA ALA A 31 3.94 4.02 3.35
C ALA A 31 5.01 3.35 4.22
N TYR A 32 4.61 2.69 5.31
CA TYR A 32 5.51 1.92 6.17
C TYR A 32 6.20 0.80 5.37
N TRP A 33 5.45 0.05 4.57
CA TRP A 33 5.99 -1.04 3.75
C TRP A 33 6.99 -0.55 2.70
N PHE A 34 6.71 0.57 2.02
CA PHE A 34 7.64 1.16 1.05
C PHE A 34 8.94 1.63 1.70
N LEU A 35 8.86 2.30 2.85
CA LEU A 35 10.04 2.70 3.62
C LEU A 35 10.85 1.47 4.06
N ALA A 36 10.18 0.40 4.50
CA ALA A 36 10.84 -0.87 4.81
C ALA A 36 11.52 -1.48 3.58
N GLN A 37 10.92 -1.40 2.39
CA GLN A 37 11.60 -1.83 1.14
C GLN A 37 12.86 -0.99 0.87
N TYR A 38 12.82 0.33 1.09
CA TYR A 38 14.01 1.16 0.90
C TYR A 38 15.15 0.78 1.85
N VAL A 39 14.84 0.38 3.09
CA VAL A 39 15.83 -0.19 4.01
C VAL A 39 16.32 -1.55 3.50
N ARG A 40 15.41 -2.44 3.09
CA ARG A 40 15.72 -3.78 2.56
C ARG A 40 16.68 -3.73 1.37
N PHE A 41 16.46 -2.80 0.44
CA PHE A 41 17.28 -2.64 -0.76
C PHE A 41 18.49 -1.73 -0.56
N GLY A 42 18.76 -1.28 0.67
CA GLY A 42 19.93 -0.45 0.98
C GLY A 42 19.86 0.98 0.45
N MET A 43 18.67 1.46 0.05
CA MET A 43 18.45 2.85 -0.37
C MET A 43 18.46 3.82 0.83
N LEU A 44 18.14 3.31 2.02
CA LEU A 44 18.29 4.03 3.29
C LEU A 44 19.40 3.39 4.13
N LYS A 45 20.27 4.24 4.70
CA LYS A 45 21.41 3.80 5.53
C LYS A 45 20.97 3.19 6.87
N SER A 46 19.79 3.57 7.34
CA SER A 46 19.23 3.23 8.63
C SER A 46 17.71 3.27 8.56
N GLU A 47 17.07 2.64 9.53
CA GLU A 47 15.61 2.68 9.65
C GLU A 47 15.14 4.12 9.95
N PRO A 48 14.26 4.69 9.12
CA PRO A 48 13.71 6.01 9.37
C PRO A 48 12.63 5.94 10.46
N ASN A 49 12.21 7.10 10.98
CA ASN A 49 10.99 7.17 11.76
C ASN A 49 9.78 6.98 10.83
N TYR A 50 9.35 5.73 10.67
CA TYR A 50 8.25 5.33 9.79
C TYR A 50 6.96 6.09 10.09
N ALA A 51 6.63 6.25 11.37
CA ALA A 51 5.41 6.92 11.82
C ALA A 51 5.40 8.40 11.45
N ALA A 52 6.45 9.14 11.81
CA ALA A 52 6.52 10.57 11.55
C ALA A 52 6.47 10.89 10.04
N ILE A 53 7.11 10.06 9.21
CA ILE A 53 7.08 10.25 7.75
C ILE A 53 5.69 9.96 7.19
N ALA A 54 5.09 8.85 7.60
CA ALA A 54 3.77 8.45 7.11
C ALA A 54 2.68 9.43 7.54
N GLU A 55 2.71 9.95 8.77
CA GLU A 55 1.79 10.98 9.26
C GLU A 55 1.93 12.29 8.47
N LYS A 56 3.15 12.67 8.10
CA LYS A 56 3.37 13.91 7.34
C LYS A 56 2.95 13.81 5.87
N LEU A 57 3.09 12.64 5.26
CA LEU A 57 2.85 12.44 3.82
C LEU A 57 1.44 11.92 3.50
N THR A 58 0.85 11.17 4.41
CA THR A 58 -0.43 10.49 4.19
C THR A 58 -1.55 11.34 4.76
N LEU A 59 -2.25 12.08 3.90
CA LEU A 59 -3.41 12.90 4.24
C LEU A 59 -4.68 12.04 4.29
N ASP A 60 -4.72 11.07 5.21
CA ASP A 60 -5.84 10.15 5.38
C ASP A 60 -7.06 10.82 6.02
N ASP A 61 -6.84 11.83 6.84
CA ASP A 61 -7.85 12.71 7.43
C ASP A 61 -8.66 13.45 6.36
N LEU A 62 -7.98 14.13 5.43
CA LEU A 62 -8.59 14.85 4.33
C LEU A 62 -9.38 13.92 3.41
N TYR A 63 -8.83 12.73 3.14
CA TYR A 63 -9.54 11.72 2.37
C TYR A 63 -10.81 11.26 3.10
N ALA A 64 -10.74 11.00 4.41
CA ALA A 64 -11.87 10.52 5.19
C ALA A 64 -13.00 11.56 5.29
N GLU A 65 -12.66 12.85 5.38
CA GLU A 65 -13.63 13.95 5.35
C GLU A 65 -14.43 13.97 4.05
N VAL A 66 -13.74 14.02 2.90
CA VAL A 66 -14.37 14.02 1.58
C VAL A 66 -15.12 12.71 1.30
N ALA A 67 -14.56 11.57 1.72
CA ALA A 67 -15.20 10.27 1.56
C ALA A 67 -16.54 10.21 2.32
N LYS A 68 -16.61 10.80 3.52
CA LYS A 68 -17.84 10.88 4.30
C LYS A 68 -18.90 11.74 3.60
N GLU A 69 -18.53 12.90 3.05
CA GLU A 69 -19.45 13.76 2.30
C GLU A 69 -20.00 13.08 1.04
N MET A 70 -19.13 12.34 0.34
CA MET A 70 -19.45 11.66 -0.91
C MET A 70 -20.07 10.27 -0.71
N GLY A 71 -20.27 9.82 0.53
CA GLY A 71 -20.80 8.48 0.83
C GLY A 71 -19.88 7.32 0.42
N VAL A 72 -18.57 7.57 0.30
CA VAL A 72 -17.56 6.57 -0.04
C VAL A 72 -17.13 5.83 1.24
N PRO A 73 -17.15 4.49 1.27
CA PRO A 73 -16.74 3.74 2.45
C PRO A 73 -15.23 3.80 2.66
N VAL A 74 -14.82 4.07 3.91
CA VAL A 74 -13.41 4.07 4.34
C VAL A 74 -13.10 2.74 5.01
N GLN A 75 -11.91 2.19 4.75
CA GLN A 75 -11.46 0.94 5.35
C GLN A 75 -10.49 1.17 6.50
N PRO A 76 -10.38 0.22 7.46
CA PRO A 76 -9.32 0.24 8.46
C PRO A 76 -7.93 0.29 7.80
N ASP A 77 -7.04 1.08 8.41
CA ASP A 77 -5.62 1.16 8.08
C ASP A 77 -4.78 0.40 9.13
N MET A 78 -3.47 0.31 8.89
CA MET A 78 -2.50 -0.28 9.82
C MET A 78 -2.76 -1.76 10.16
N GLN A 79 -3.39 -2.48 9.23
CA GLN A 79 -3.57 -3.93 9.29
C GLN A 79 -2.43 -4.66 8.58
N PRO A 80 -2.05 -5.88 9.00
CA PRO A 80 -1.03 -6.65 8.30
C PRO A 80 -1.40 -6.86 6.82
N ILE A 81 -0.43 -6.70 5.94
CA ILE A 81 -0.60 -6.90 4.49
C ILE A 81 0.28 -8.05 4.00
N LYS A 82 -0.18 -8.75 2.97
CA LYS A 82 0.60 -9.81 2.30
C LYS A 82 0.61 -9.55 0.80
N THR A 83 1.80 -9.43 0.23
CA THR A 83 1.97 -9.41 -1.22
C THR A 83 2.11 -10.84 -1.75
N SER A 84 1.87 -11.05 -3.04
CA SER A 84 1.89 -12.39 -3.64
C SER A 84 3.26 -13.09 -3.56
N TYR A 85 4.34 -12.34 -3.37
CA TYR A 85 5.72 -12.82 -3.50
C TYR A 85 6.55 -12.67 -2.23
N ASP A 86 5.97 -12.18 -1.14
CA ASP A 86 6.71 -11.85 0.06
C ASP A 86 6.02 -12.38 1.33
N VAL A 87 6.75 -12.30 2.44
CA VAL A 87 6.23 -12.60 3.78
C VAL A 87 5.19 -11.55 4.19
N VAL A 88 4.39 -11.89 5.20
CA VAL A 88 3.42 -10.96 5.77
C VAL A 88 4.15 -9.77 6.39
N PHE A 89 3.75 -8.56 6.01
CA PHE A 89 4.21 -7.32 6.61
C PHE A 89 3.27 -6.91 7.74
N ASP A 90 3.78 -6.89 8.96
CA ASP A 90 3.09 -6.33 10.12
C ASP A 90 3.64 -4.92 10.40
N PRO A 91 2.83 -3.86 10.25
CA PRO A 91 3.28 -2.49 10.53
C PRO A 91 3.68 -2.26 11.99
N LYS A 92 3.29 -3.14 12.92
CA LYS A 92 3.70 -3.06 14.33
C LYS A 92 5.08 -3.68 14.59
N ASN A 93 5.61 -4.47 13.66
CA ASN A 93 6.88 -5.18 13.84
C ASN A 93 7.68 -5.23 12.53
N ILE A 94 8.16 -4.05 12.11
CA ILE A 94 8.94 -3.89 10.87
C ILE A 94 10.28 -4.63 10.96
N ASP A 95 10.93 -4.62 12.14
CA ASP A 95 12.20 -5.31 12.36
C ASP A 95 12.11 -6.81 12.07
N ALA A 96 11.04 -7.47 12.51
CA ALA A 96 10.83 -8.89 12.23
C ALA A 96 10.64 -9.13 10.73
N TYR A 97 9.88 -8.26 10.06
CA TYR A 97 9.72 -8.30 8.61
C TYR A 97 11.08 -8.16 7.89
N LEU A 98 11.89 -7.16 8.24
CA LEU A 98 13.21 -6.95 7.64
C LEU A 98 14.16 -8.13 7.88
N LYS A 99 14.16 -8.71 9.09
CA LYS A 99 14.97 -9.91 9.41
C LYS A 99 14.57 -11.11 8.56
N SER A 100 13.27 -11.31 8.32
CA SER A 100 12.76 -12.43 7.52
C SER A 100 12.98 -12.28 6.01
N THR A 101 13.25 -11.06 5.54
CA THR A 101 13.38 -10.75 4.10
C THR A 101 14.80 -10.46 3.65
N LYS A 102 15.74 -10.27 4.59
CA LYS A 102 17.19 -10.24 4.34
C LYS A 102 17.64 -11.63 3.87
N ARG A 103 18.24 -11.67 2.68
CA ARG A 103 18.98 -12.84 2.17
C ARG A 103 20.47 -12.63 2.39
#